data_AF-H8ZBD0-F1
#
_entry.id   AF-H8ZBD0-F1
#
_cell.length_a   1.000
_cell.length_b   1.000
_cell.length_c   1.000
_cell.angle_alpha   90.00
_cell.angle_beta   90.00
_cell.angle_gamma   90.00
#
_symmetry.space_group_name_H-M   'P 1'
#
loop_
_entity.id
_entity.type
_entity.pdbx_description
1 polymer ?
#
loop_
_entity_poly.entity_id
_entity_poly.type
_entity_poly.pdbx_seq_one_letter_code
_entity_poly.pdbx_strand_id
1 'polypeptide(L)'
;MQDKLPINFLNLEIEPFTQKSFTEIINESFKNNLSHVIAKVFLKNEQKPVIYDARILCKYLFELIISQEGRTVRLKRVNDPINDKIIKDILFYEIPVRSKDGLDGKYIGNQKDFLESTSFRSKIFNRNDPFDSLSINFLFKDKKKVGRRPFLLIGISFTILCIIFLSCTYTVLHTSRLIDPIKKYLK
;
A
#
# COMPACT_ATOMS: atom_id res chain seq x y z
N MET A 1 13.74 -24.57 -18.09
CA MET A 1 13.98 -23.39 -18.95
C MET A 1 12.80 -23.29 -19.91
N GLN A 2 11.77 -22.51 -19.58
CA GLN A 2 10.68 -22.23 -20.52
C GLN A 2 11.04 -20.98 -21.33
N ASP A 3 10.73 -21.04 -22.62
CA ASP A 3 11.37 -20.30 -23.71
C ASP A 3 11.42 -18.78 -23.54
N LYS A 4 12.65 -18.25 -23.51
CA LYS A 4 12.97 -16.82 -23.68
C LYS A 4 13.05 -16.44 -25.17
N LEU A 5 12.35 -17.16 -26.03
CA LEU A 5 12.38 -16.91 -27.47
C LEU A 5 11.65 -15.58 -27.78
N PRO A 6 12.14 -14.78 -28.74
CA PRO A 6 11.41 -13.64 -29.26
C PRO A 6 10.08 -14.14 -29.85
N ILE A 7 9.00 -13.45 -29.52
CA ILE A 7 7.64 -13.88 -29.87
C ILE A 7 7.13 -12.99 -30.98
N ASN A 8 6.60 -13.61 -32.04
CA ASN A 8 5.88 -12.88 -33.06
C ASN A 8 4.51 -12.43 -32.51
N PHE A 9 4.35 -11.14 -32.23
CA PHE A 9 3.16 -10.54 -31.62
C PHE A 9 2.07 -10.09 -32.61
N LEU A 10 2.20 -10.37 -33.91
CA LEU A 10 1.22 -9.94 -34.92
C LEU A 10 -0.16 -10.61 -34.78
N ASN A 11 -0.26 -11.74 -34.06
CA ASN A 11 -1.52 -12.42 -33.77
C ASN A 11 -2.04 -12.13 -32.36
N LEU A 12 -1.58 -11.06 -31.73
CA LEU A 12 -2.12 -10.67 -30.43
C LEU A 12 -3.60 -10.30 -30.57
N GLU A 13 -4.43 -10.97 -29.77
CA GLU A 13 -5.87 -10.75 -29.67
C GLU A 13 -6.19 -9.33 -29.12
N ILE A 14 -7.45 -9.11 -28.76
CA ILE A 14 -7.88 -7.88 -28.10
C ILE A 14 -7.29 -7.84 -26.69
N GLU A 15 -6.79 -6.67 -26.28
CA GLU A 15 -6.29 -6.46 -24.91
C GLU A 15 -7.48 -6.48 -23.94
N PRO A 16 -7.48 -7.36 -22.91
CA PRO A 16 -8.68 -7.61 -22.10
C PRO A 16 -9.23 -6.41 -21.32
N PHE A 17 -8.39 -5.46 -20.90
CA PHE A 17 -8.84 -4.32 -20.10
C PHE A 17 -9.43 -3.19 -20.94
N THR A 18 -8.79 -2.87 -22.05
CA THR A 18 -9.10 -1.71 -22.90
C THR A 18 -10.00 -2.06 -24.06
N GLN A 19 -10.14 -3.35 -24.39
CA GLN A 19 -10.87 -3.85 -25.55
C GLN A 19 -10.33 -3.32 -26.89
N LYS A 20 -9.10 -2.80 -26.89
CA LYS A 20 -8.37 -2.36 -28.09
C LYS A 20 -7.45 -3.48 -28.57
N SER A 21 -7.12 -3.47 -29.86
CA SER A 21 -6.08 -4.36 -30.37
C SER A 21 -4.71 -3.99 -29.78
N PHE A 22 -3.86 -4.96 -29.48
CA PHE A 22 -2.50 -4.67 -29.02
C PHE A 22 -1.74 -3.79 -30.03
N THR A 23 -1.95 -4.00 -31.32
CA THR A 23 -1.38 -3.18 -32.40
C THR A 23 -1.73 -1.69 -32.22
N GLU A 24 -2.99 -1.37 -31.89
CA GLU A 24 -3.41 0.00 -31.63
C GLU A 24 -2.70 0.59 -30.41
N ILE A 25 -2.67 -0.14 -29.28
CA ILE A 25 -2.08 0.33 -28.02
C ILE A 25 -0.55 0.53 -28.15
N ILE A 26 0.11 -0.37 -28.86
CA ILE A 26 1.54 -0.26 -29.16
C ILE A 26 1.80 0.97 -30.04
N ASN A 27 1.01 1.17 -31.09
CA ASN A 27 1.13 2.32 -31.98
C ASN A 27 0.89 3.65 -31.24
N GLU A 28 -0.03 3.70 -30.28
CA GLU A 28 -0.22 4.87 -29.40
C GLU A 28 1.03 5.17 -28.57
N SER A 29 1.71 4.14 -28.07
CA SER A 29 2.97 4.30 -27.33
C SER A 29 4.09 4.82 -28.25
N PHE A 30 4.17 4.26 -29.47
CA PHE A 30 5.17 4.65 -30.46
C PHE A 30 4.97 6.05 -31.02
N LYS A 31 3.72 6.52 -31.18
CA LYS A 31 3.40 7.91 -31.51
C LYS A 31 4.01 8.91 -30.52
N ASN A 32 4.16 8.50 -29.26
CA ASN A 32 4.79 9.28 -28.20
C ASN A 32 6.30 9.01 -28.06
N ASN A 33 6.90 8.26 -28.98
CA ASN A 33 8.31 7.84 -28.95
C ASN A 33 8.69 7.06 -27.68
N LEU A 34 7.75 6.26 -27.16
CA LEU A 34 7.93 5.43 -25.98
C LEU A 34 7.90 3.95 -26.36
N SER A 35 8.82 3.16 -25.80
CA SER A 35 8.71 1.70 -25.87
C SER A 35 7.39 1.23 -25.24
N HIS A 36 6.89 0.10 -25.70
CA HIS A 36 5.71 -0.53 -25.13
C HIS A 36 6.12 -1.77 -24.35
N VAL A 37 5.50 -2.01 -23.19
CA VAL A 37 5.79 -3.20 -22.39
C VAL A 37 4.53 -4.03 -22.23
N ILE A 38 4.64 -5.31 -22.57
CA ILE A 38 3.58 -6.30 -22.40
C ILE A 38 3.96 -7.27 -21.29
N ALA A 39 2.93 -7.87 -20.68
CA ALA A 39 3.07 -8.89 -19.67
C ALA A 39 2.47 -10.22 -20.18
N LYS A 40 3.24 -11.29 -20.07
CA LYS A 40 2.78 -12.67 -20.22
C LYS A 40 2.51 -13.27 -18.86
N VAL A 41 1.24 -13.56 -18.59
CA VAL A 41 0.76 -14.11 -17.34
C VAL A 41 0.54 -15.60 -17.52
N PHE A 42 1.28 -16.40 -16.76
CA PHE A 42 1.11 -17.85 -16.73
C PHE A 42 0.16 -18.19 -15.58
N LEU A 43 -0.98 -18.77 -15.92
CA LEU A 43 -1.99 -19.18 -14.94
C LEU A 43 -1.71 -20.60 -14.46
N LYS A 44 -2.04 -20.89 -13.21
CA LYS A 44 -1.91 -22.23 -12.65
C LYS A 44 -2.86 -23.18 -13.41
N ASN A 45 -2.34 -24.31 -13.85
CA ASN A 45 -3.04 -25.34 -14.62
C ASN A 45 -3.46 -24.93 -16.04
N GLU A 46 -2.89 -23.86 -16.59
CA GLU A 46 -3.06 -23.51 -18.01
C GLU A 46 -1.77 -23.70 -18.80
N GLN A 47 -1.91 -24.12 -20.05
CA GLN A 47 -0.77 -24.32 -20.95
C GLN A 47 -0.38 -23.03 -21.69
N LYS A 48 -1.36 -22.17 -21.98
CA LYS A 48 -1.14 -20.94 -22.75
C LYS A 48 -1.09 -19.74 -21.79
N PRO A 49 -0.10 -18.84 -21.93
CA PRO A 49 -0.09 -17.60 -21.18
C PRO A 49 -1.14 -16.63 -21.73
N VAL A 50 -1.71 -15.83 -20.84
CA VAL A 50 -2.55 -14.68 -21.21
C VAL A 50 -1.66 -13.44 -21.35
N ILE A 51 -1.97 -12.58 -22.32
CA ILE A 51 -1.14 -11.41 -22.64
C ILE A 51 -1.90 -10.15 -22.29
N TYR A 52 -1.21 -9.21 -21.64
CA TYR A 52 -1.76 -7.94 -21.16
C TYR A 52 -0.85 -6.77 -21.49
N ASP A 53 -1.41 -5.56 -21.54
CA ASP A 53 -0.62 -4.35 -21.35
C ASP A 53 -0.03 -4.37 -19.92
N ALA A 54 1.30 -4.29 -19.81
CA ALA A 54 1.97 -4.45 -18.52
C ALA A 54 1.62 -3.31 -17.54
N ARG A 55 1.37 -2.09 -18.03
CA ARG A 55 1.06 -0.94 -17.19
C ARG A 55 -0.27 -1.14 -16.50
N ILE A 56 -1.29 -1.54 -17.26
CA ILE A 56 -2.64 -1.74 -16.74
C ILE A 56 -2.66 -2.94 -15.79
N LEU A 57 -2.06 -4.06 -16.18
CA LEU A 57 -1.96 -5.25 -15.33
C LEU A 57 -1.28 -4.92 -14.00
N CYS A 58 -0.16 -4.19 -14.03
CA CYS A 58 0.60 -3.87 -12.82
C CYS A 58 -0.20 -2.98 -11.86
N LYS A 59 -1.00 -2.02 -12.36
CA LYS A 59 -1.88 -1.19 -11.52
C LYS A 59 -2.94 -2.00 -10.77
N TYR A 60 -3.35 -3.13 -11.33
CA TYR A 60 -4.34 -4.00 -10.73
C TYR A 60 -3.73 -4.96 -9.71
N LEU A 61 -2.61 -5.60 -10.07
CA LEU A 61 -1.99 -6.66 -9.28
C LEU A 61 -1.12 -6.16 -8.14
N PHE A 62 -0.52 -4.97 -8.26
CA PHE A 62 0.43 -4.47 -7.27
C PHE A 62 -0.06 -3.18 -6.61
N GLU A 63 0.45 -2.93 -5.42
CA GLU A 63 0.19 -1.70 -4.67
C GLU A 63 1.47 -1.17 -4.02
N LEU A 64 1.52 0.14 -3.83
CA LEU A 64 2.56 0.83 -3.08
C LEU A 64 2.19 0.88 -1.60
N ILE A 65 3.05 0.34 -0.75
CA ILE A 65 2.95 0.43 0.69
C ILE A 65 3.83 1.56 1.19
N ILE A 66 3.23 2.50 1.92
CA ILE A 66 3.94 3.54 2.63
C ILE A 66 3.89 3.20 4.12
N SER A 67 5.04 2.90 4.71
CA SER A 67 5.20 2.59 6.13
C SER A 67 6.27 3.48 6.76
N GLN A 68 6.47 3.31 8.07
CA GLN A 68 7.57 3.99 8.79
C GLN A 68 8.96 3.55 8.32
N GLU A 69 9.07 2.36 7.73
CA GLU A 69 10.31 1.79 7.22
C GLU A 69 10.62 2.27 5.79
N GLY A 70 9.66 2.92 5.13
CA GLY A 70 9.82 3.49 3.80
C GLY A 70 8.70 3.12 2.84
N ARG A 71 9.02 3.16 1.54
CA ARG A 71 8.11 2.84 0.43
C ARG A 71 8.48 1.48 -0.15
N THR A 72 7.53 0.55 -0.18
CA THR A 72 7.74 -0.79 -0.75
C THR A 72 6.58 -1.18 -1.64
N VAL A 73 6.83 -1.92 -2.73
CA VAL A 73 5.77 -2.44 -3.60
C VAL A 73 5.45 -3.87 -3.19
N ARG A 74 4.16 -4.21 -3.10
CA ARG A 74 3.72 -5.58 -2.82
C ARG A 74 2.67 -6.04 -3.80
N LEU A 75 2.48 -7.35 -3.85
CA LEU A 75 1.39 -7.98 -4.58
C LEU A 75 0.07 -7.78 -3.79
N LYS A 76 -0.91 -7.15 -4.41
CA LYS A 76 -2.25 -6.89 -3.89
C LYS A 76 -3.20 -8.06 -4.13
N ARG A 77 -3.08 -8.69 -5.31
CA ARG A 77 -3.93 -9.82 -5.74
C ARG A 77 -3.07 -10.91 -6.36
N VAL A 78 -3.38 -12.16 -6.02
CA VAL A 78 -2.71 -13.36 -6.56
C VAL A 78 -3.47 -13.97 -7.74
N ASN A 79 -4.71 -13.54 -7.95
CA ASN A 79 -5.56 -14.01 -9.05
C ASN A 79 -5.49 -13.05 -10.24
N ASP A 80 -5.65 -13.64 -11.41
CA ASP A 80 -5.80 -12.94 -12.67
C ASP A 80 -7.07 -12.08 -12.68
N PRO A 81 -6.98 -10.81 -13.12
CA PRO A 81 -8.09 -9.86 -13.09
C PRO A 81 -9.33 -10.28 -13.89
N ILE A 82 -9.13 -11.08 -14.94
CA ILE A 82 -10.15 -11.38 -15.95
C ILE A 82 -10.69 -12.79 -15.75
N ASN A 83 -9.80 -13.75 -15.54
CA ASN A 83 -10.14 -15.17 -15.43
C ASN A 83 -10.35 -15.64 -13.99
N ASP A 84 -10.00 -14.82 -12.99
CA ASP A 84 -10.01 -15.14 -11.56
C ASP A 84 -9.23 -16.42 -11.19
N LYS A 85 -8.22 -16.77 -11.99
CA LYS A 85 -7.34 -17.92 -11.77
C LYS A 85 -6.05 -17.50 -11.10
N ILE A 86 -5.47 -18.38 -10.30
CA ILE A 86 -4.21 -18.11 -9.60
C ILE A 86 -3.08 -17.90 -10.61
N ILE A 87 -2.37 -16.79 -10.48
CA ILE A 87 -1.18 -16.48 -11.26
C ILE A 87 -0.02 -17.33 -10.74
N LYS A 88 0.65 -18.03 -11.66
CA LYS A 88 1.88 -18.78 -11.39
C LYS A 88 3.11 -17.89 -11.56
N ASP A 89 3.19 -17.16 -12.66
CA ASP A 89 4.33 -16.29 -12.97
C ASP A 89 3.93 -15.19 -13.96
N ILE A 90 4.69 -14.09 -13.98
CA ILE A 90 4.52 -12.96 -14.90
C ILE A 90 5.87 -12.64 -15.52
N LEU A 91 5.94 -12.70 -16.85
CA LEU A 91 7.13 -12.34 -17.63
C LEU A 91 6.86 -11.07 -18.43
N PHE A 92 7.79 -10.12 -18.41
CA PHE A 92 7.65 -8.83 -19.08
C PHE A 92 8.55 -8.76 -20.32
N TYR A 93 7.99 -8.21 -21.39
CA TYR A 93 8.67 -8.04 -22.66
C TYR A 93 8.53 -6.59 -23.14
N GLU A 94 9.65 -5.97 -23.50
CA GLU A 94 9.70 -4.63 -24.06
C GLU A 94 9.74 -4.68 -25.58
N ILE A 95 8.83 -3.98 -26.22
CA ILE A 95 8.77 -3.77 -27.66
C ILE A 95 9.34 -2.36 -27.92
N PRO A 96 10.55 -2.25 -28.50
CA PRO A 96 11.18 -0.96 -28.75
C PRO A 96 10.49 -0.22 -29.90
N VAL A 97 10.49 1.11 -29.84
CA VAL A 97 9.88 2.00 -30.86
C VAL A 97 10.38 1.71 -32.28
N ARG A 98 11.63 1.26 -32.42
CA ARG A 98 12.25 0.96 -33.72
C ARG A 98 11.93 -0.44 -34.25
N SER A 99 11.08 -1.21 -33.56
CA SER A 99 10.66 -2.51 -34.05
C SER A 99 9.85 -2.32 -35.33
N LYS A 100 10.41 -2.71 -36.48
CA LYS A 100 9.81 -2.50 -37.80
C LYS A 100 8.45 -3.16 -37.94
N ASP A 101 8.26 -4.27 -37.24
CA ASP A 101 7.07 -5.10 -37.34
C ASP A 101 6.28 -5.14 -36.02
N GLY A 102 6.77 -4.49 -34.95
CA GLY A 102 6.25 -4.66 -33.58
C GLY A 102 6.50 -6.05 -32.98
N LEU A 103 7.36 -6.85 -33.63
CA LEU A 103 7.53 -8.28 -33.41
C LEU A 103 8.65 -8.69 -32.46
N ASP A 104 9.58 -7.79 -32.14
CA ASP A 104 10.79 -8.14 -31.41
C ASP A 104 10.70 -7.73 -29.95
N GLY A 105 9.69 -8.25 -29.24
CA GLY A 105 9.60 -8.05 -27.81
C GLY A 105 10.77 -8.73 -27.11
N LYS A 106 11.63 -7.95 -26.47
CA LYS A 106 12.78 -8.43 -25.70
C LYS A 106 12.34 -8.72 -24.28
N TYR A 107 12.63 -9.91 -23.78
CA TYR A 107 12.45 -10.21 -22.35
C TYR A 107 13.26 -9.22 -21.50
N ILE A 108 12.59 -8.55 -20.56
CA ILE A 108 13.23 -7.55 -19.68
C ILE A 108 13.26 -7.97 -18.22
N GLY A 109 12.37 -8.87 -17.76
CA GLY A 109 12.29 -9.29 -16.36
C GLY A 109 10.99 -10.01 -16.03
N ASN A 110 10.82 -10.36 -14.76
CA ASN A 110 9.67 -11.10 -14.24
C ASN A 110 9.00 -10.40 -13.03
N GLN A 111 8.02 -11.06 -12.42
CA GLN A 111 7.32 -10.57 -11.22
C GLN A 111 8.27 -10.21 -10.07
N LYS A 112 9.33 -10.99 -9.84
CA LYS A 112 10.30 -10.72 -8.77
C LYS A 112 11.06 -9.43 -9.05
N ASP A 113 11.53 -9.25 -10.29
CA ASP A 113 12.19 -8.02 -10.73
C ASP A 113 11.29 -6.80 -10.53
N PHE A 114 9.97 -6.95 -10.77
CA PHE A 114 8.98 -5.91 -10.52
C PHE A 114 8.84 -5.52 -9.05
N LEU A 115 8.92 -6.48 -8.12
CA LEU A 115 8.80 -6.21 -6.69
C LEU A 115 10.07 -5.56 -6.14
N GLU A 116 11.24 -5.96 -6.62
CA GLU A 116 12.52 -5.55 -6.05
C GLU A 116 13.07 -4.25 -6.69
N SER A 117 12.91 -4.05 -7.99
CA SER A 117 13.65 -3.01 -8.73
C SER A 117 12.80 -1.80 -9.13
N THR A 118 13.14 -0.62 -8.60
CA THR A 118 12.50 0.65 -9.00
C THR A 118 12.80 0.98 -10.46
N SER A 119 14.03 0.74 -10.93
CA SER A 119 14.39 1.02 -12.32
C SER A 119 13.60 0.14 -13.30
N PHE A 120 13.29 -1.09 -12.92
CA PHE A 120 12.45 -1.99 -13.71
C PHE A 120 11.00 -1.47 -13.79
N ARG A 121 10.42 -1.05 -12.66
CA ARG A 121 9.10 -0.43 -12.63
C ARG A 121 9.02 0.83 -13.50
N SER A 122 10.04 1.69 -13.44
CA SER A 122 10.11 2.90 -14.27
C SER A 122 10.15 2.60 -15.77
N LYS A 123 10.68 1.44 -16.20
CA LYS A 123 10.60 1.01 -17.60
C LYS A 123 9.18 0.66 -18.00
N ILE A 124 8.46 -0.11 -17.17
CA ILE A 124 7.06 -0.48 -17.45
C ILE A 124 6.17 0.75 -17.56
N PHE A 125 6.30 1.70 -16.63
CA PHE A 125 5.48 2.92 -16.62
C PHE A 125 6.02 4.06 -17.51
N ASN A 126 6.99 3.78 -18.40
CA ASN A 126 7.56 4.76 -19.33
C ASN A 126 8.06 6.05 -18.66
N ARG A 127 8.84 5.90 -17.59
CA ARG A 127 9.48 6.98 -16.81
C ARG A 127 8.53 7.95 -16.09
N ASN A 128 7.22 7.71 -16.10
CA ASN A 128 6.35 8.28 -15.07
C ASN A 128 6.73 7.64 -13.73
N ASP A 129 6.66 8.39 -12.62
CA ASP A 129 6.99 7.85 -11.30
C ASP A 129 6.08 6.62 -11.05
N PRO A 130 6.64 5.40 -10.90
CA PRO A 130 5.85 4.21 -10.65
C PRO A 130 4.96 4.35 -9.41
N PHE A 131 5.39 5.17 -8.45
CA PHE A 131 4.65 5.44 -7.23
C PHE A 131 3.35 6.20 -7.46
N ASP A 132 3.29 7.06 -8.49
CA ASP A 132 2.08 7.79 -8.85
C ASP A 132 1.08 6.92 -9.61
N SER A 133 1.57 5.81 -10.20
CA SER A 133 0.75 4.93 -11.02
C SER A 133 0.08 3.81 -10.23
N LEU A 134 0.69 3.33 -9.14
CA LEU A 134 0.17 2.24 -8.32
C LEU A 134 -0.79 2.75 -7.23
N SER A 135 -1.78 1.91 -6.84
CA SER A 135 -2.62 2.26 -5.70
C SER A 135 -1.79 2.31 -4.41
N ILE A 136 -2.00 3.34 -3.59
CA ILE A 136 -1.25 3.57 -2.35
C ILE A 136 -2.02 3.00 -1.16
N ASN A 137 -1.32 2.30 -0.27
CA ASN A 137 -1.84 1.77 0.97
C ASN A 137 -0.90 2.16 2.12
N PHE A 138 -1.46 2.81 3.14
CA PHE A 138 -0.70 3.32 4.27
C PHE A 138 -0.72 2.32 5.41
N LEU A 139 0.46 1.77 5.74
CA LEU A 139 0.62 0.82 6.83
C LEU A 139 1.23 1.54 8.03
N PHE A 140 0.45 2.47 8.59
CA PHE A 140 0.79 3.07 9.87
C PHE A 140 0.42 2.06 10.95
N LYS A 141 1.43 1.40 11.54
CA LYS A 141 1.21 0.66 12.79
C LYS A 141 0.61 1.65 13.79
N ASP A 142 -0.64 1.41 14.19
CA ASP A 142 -1.27 2.18 15.24
C ASP A 142 -0.31 2.26 16.42
N LYS A 143 -0.05 3.49 16.87
CA LYS A 143 0.74 3.78 18.06
C LYS A 143 0.32 2.76 19.11
N LYS A 144 1.28 1.93 19.59
CA LYS A 144 1.11 1.07 20.77
C LYS A 144 0.18 1.80 21.71
N LYS A 145 -1.00 1.25 22.02
CA LYS A 145 -1.93 1.82 22.98
C LYS A 145 -1.10 2.25 24.18
N VAL A 146 -0.81 3.55 24.28
CA VAL A 146 -0.16 4.11 25.45
C VAL A 146 -1.07 3.67 26.56
N GLY A 147 -0.57 2.80 27.44
CA GLY A 147 -1.38 2.17 28.48
C GLY A 147 -2.02 3.26 29.31
N ARG A 148 -3.23 3.67 28.94
CA ARG A 148 -4.03 4.59 29.72
C ARG A 148 -4.34 3.79 30.97
N ARG A 149 -3.70 4.13 32.09
CA ARG A 149 -4.15 3.77 33.43
C ARG A 149 -5.00 4.94 33.95
N PRO A 150 -6.19 5.23 33.37
CA PRO A 150 -7.00 6.37 33.81
C PRO A 150 -7.36 6.24 35.29
N PHE A 151 -7.52 5.01 35.77
CA PHE A 151 -7.82 4.70 37.17
C PHE A 151 -6.74 5.14 38.16
N LEU A 152 -5.46 5.22 37.74
CA LEU A 152 -4.38 5.63 38.64
C LEU A 152 -4.40 7.14 38.89
N LEU A 153 -4.71 7.94 37.86
CA LEU A 153 -4.89 9.39 38.00
C LEU A 153 -6.17 9.75 38.77
N ILE A 154 -7.25 8.99 38.56
CA ILE A 154 -8.50 9.15 39.32
C ILE A 154 -8.29 8.85 40.81
N GLY A 155 -7.53 7.80 41.15
CA GLY A 155 -7.20 7.46 42.53
C GLY A 155 -6.37 8.54 43.24
N ILE A 156 -5.38 9.13 42.54
CA ILE A 156 -4.58 10.25 43.06
C ILE A 156 -5.46 11.50 43.28
N SER A 157 -6.37 11.80 42.35
CA SER A 157 -7.29 12.94 42.50
C SER A 157 -8.24 12.76 43.70
N PHE A 158 -8.76 11.56 43.92
CA PHE A 158 -9.67 11.29 45.04
C PHE A 158 -8.95 11.37 46.39
N THR A 159 -7.72 10.84 46.47
CA THR A 159 -6.91 10.92 47.71
C THR A 159 -6.57 12.37 48.09
N ILE A 160 -6.23 13.22 47.12
CA ILE A 160 -6.01 14.66 47.37
C ILE A 160 -7.29 15.32 47.90
N LEU A 161 -8.46 15.01 47.31
CA LEU A 161 -9.75 15.55 47.75
C LEU A 161 -10.08 15.14 49.20
N CYS A 162 -9.82 13.88 49.57
CA CYS A 162 -10.02 13.39 50.94
C CYS A 162 -9.12 14.12 51.96
N ILE A 163 -7.85 14.37 51.62
CA ILE A 163 -6.92 15.10 52.50
C ILE A 163 -7.43 16.52 52.73
N ILE A 164 -7.86 17.22 51.67
CA ILE A 164 -8.42 18.56 51.78
C ILE A 164 -9.67 18.55 52.67
N PHE A 165 -10.61 17.63 52.44
CA PHE A 165 -11.83 17.53 53.23
C PHE A 165 -11.57 17.26 54.72
N LEU A 166 -10.65 16.33 55.03
CA LEU A 166 -10.24 16.04 56.40
C LEU A 166 -9.56 17.24 57.08
N SER A 167 -8.74 17.99 56.35
CA SER A 167 -8.12 19.22 56.87
C SER A 167 -9.15 20.31 57.20
N CYS A 168 -10.15 20.52 56.32
CA CYS A 168 -11.24 21.47 56.54
C CYS A 168 -12.09 21.08 57.75
N THR A 169 -12.50 19.81 57.85
CA THR A 169 -13.29 19.35 59.01
C THR A 169 -12.52 19.47 60.33
N TYR A 170 -11.23 19.13 60.33
CA TYR A 170 -10.37 19.31 61.51
C TYR A 170 -10.28 20.78 61.95
N THR A 171 -10.05 21.71 61.01
CA THR A 171 -9.96 23.15 61.33
C THR A 171 -11.29 23.70 61.86
N VAL A 172 -12.43 23.30 61.29
CA VAL A 172 -13.76 23.70 61.78
C VAL A 172 -14.03 23.15 63.19
N LEU A 173 -13.77 21.87 63.45
CA LEU A 173 -13.92 21.27 64.78
C LEU A 173 -12.98 21.90 65.82
N HIS A 174 -11.76 22.22 65.45
CA HIS A 174 -10.79 22.85 66.34
C HIS A 174 -11.18 24.30 66.66
N THR A 175 -11.62 25.07 65.66
CA THR A 175 -12.10 26.45 65.88
C THR A 175 -13.40 26.49 66.66
N SER A 176 -14.36 25.59 66.42
CA SER A 176 -15.59 25.53 67.21
C SER A 176 -15.30 25.22 68.68
N ARG A 177 -14.39 24.28 68.96
CA ARG A 177 -13.95 23.95 70.32
C ARG A 177 -13.25 25.12 71.04
N LEU A 178 -12.58 26.01 70.31
CA LEU A 178 -11.94 27.20 70.89
C LEU A 178 -12.93 28.35 71.11
N ILE A 179 -13.96 28.48 70.27
CA ILE A 179 -14.95 29.56 70.33
C ILE A 179 -16.00 29.31 71.42
N ASP A 180 -16.40 28.06 71.64
CA ASP A 180 -17.41 27.69 72.66
C ASP A 180 -17.06 28.13 74.09
N PRO A 181 -15.82 27.97 74.61
CA PRO A 181 -15.48 28.47 75.94
C PRO A 181 -15.43 30.00 76.00
N ILE A 182 -15.04 30.70 74.92
CA ILE A 182 -14.97 32.18 74.90
C ILE A 182 -16.38 32.79 74.96
N LYS A 183 -17.37 32.21 74.27
CA LYS A 183 -18.77 32.65 74.34
C LYS A 183 -19.37 32.54 75.75
N LYS A 184 -18.87 31.62 76.59
CA LYS A 184 -19.33 31.45 77.98
C LYS A 184 -18.85 32.57 78.90
N TYR A 185 -17.77 33.28 78.56
CA TYR A 185 -17.23 34.40 79.35
C TYR A 185 -17.68 35.79 78.84
N LEU A 186 -18.37 35.86 77.69
CA LEU A 186 -18.90 37.10 77.10
C LEU A 186 -20.41 37.32 77.40
N LYS A 187 -20.98 36.55 78.34
CA LYS A 187 -22.38 36.61 78.75
C LYS A 187 -22.46 36.80 80.26
#